data_AF-A0A9W8W3Y0-F1
#
_entry.id   AF-A0A9W8W3Y0-F1
#
_cell.length_a   1.000
_cell.length_b   1.000
_cell.length_c   1.000
_cell.angle_alpha   90.00
_cell.angle_beta   90.00
_cell.angle_gamma   90.00
#
_symmetry.space_group_name_H-M   'P 1'
#
loop_
_entity.id
_entity.type
_entity.pdbx_description
1 polymer ?
#
loop_
_entity_poly.entity_id
_entity_poly.type
_entity_poly.pdbx_seq_one_letter_code
_entity_poly.pdbx_strand_id
1 'polypeptide(L)'
;MLDQMANDIKLLSGSGHPELSSLMASRLGITVASTMCLKYSNQETSVSIGESVRDEDVFIVQSVAPGQVNDGIMEVFITANACRSASARSITVVLPFFPYSRQDKKDKSRAPISARLMANMLQVSGVVRTLA
;
A
#
# COMPACT_ATOMS: atom_id res chain seq x y z
N MET A 1 -1.20 -29.11 -22.46
CA MET A 1 -1.80 -27.86 -22.95
C MET A 1 -2.85 -27.39 -21.93
N LEU A 2 -2.36 -26.93 -20.78
CA LEU A 2 -3.04 -26.10 -19.78
C LEU A 2 -1.88 -25.50 -19.00
N ASP A 3 -1.18 -24.52 -19.60
CA ASP A 3 -0.36 -23.63 -18.80
C ASP A 3 -1.36 -22.83 -17.98
N GLN A 4 -1.47 -23.14 -16.70
CA GLN A 4 -2.30 -22.39 -15.78
C GLN A 4 -1.88 -20.93 -15.93
N MET A 5 -2.83 -20.05 -16.26
CA MET A 5 -2.63 -18.60 -16.26
C MET A 5 -2.34 -18.17 -14.82
N ALA A 6 -1.12 -18.40 -14.36
CA ALA A 6 -0.59 -17.81 -13.15
C ALA A 6 -0.37 -16.35 -13.49
N ASN A 7 -1.29 -15.53 -13.03
CA ASN A 7 -1.17 -14.10 -13.23
C ASN A 7 0.11 -13.58 -12.53
N ASP A 8 0.67 -12.51 -13.06
CA ASP A 8 1.93 -11.94 -12.59
C ASP A 8 1.73 -11.23 -11.24
N ILE A 9 2.85 -11.13 -10.51
CA ILE A 9 2.92 -10.43 -9.23
C ILE A 9 3.58 -9.08 -9.47
N LYS A 10 2.86 -7.99 -9.15
CA LYS A 10 3.39 -6.63 -9.20
C LYS A 10 3.70 -6.14 -7.80
N LEU A 11 4.99 -5.96 -7.49
CA LEU A 11 5.44 -5.42 -6.22
C LEU A 11 5.68 -3.91 -6.34
N LEU A 12 4.86 -3.11 -5.68
CA LEU A 12 4.98 -1.65 -5.66
C LEU A 12 5.63 -1.25 -4.33
N SER A 13 6.55 -0.29 -4.39
CA SER A 13 7.20 0.27 -3.21
C SER A 13 6.68 1.66 -2.90
N GLY A 14 6.29 1.88 -1.65
CA GLY A 14 6.12 3.22 -1.12
C GLY A 14 7.44 3.92 -0.83
N SER A 15 7.35 5.20 -0.49
CA SER A 15 8.47 6.11 -0.21
C SER A 15 9.13 5.89 1.16
N GLY A 16 8.45 5.23 2.10
CA GLY A 16 8.90 5.18 3.49
C GLY A 16 10.07 4.24 3.77
N HIS A 17 10.24 3.17 2.98
CA HIS A 17 11.42 2.29 3.08
C HIS A 17 11.67 1.50 1.77
N PRO A 18 12.15 2.14 0.69
CA PRO A 18 12.33 1.48 -0.62
C PRO A 18 13.34 0.33 -0.63
N GLU A 19 14.34 0.38 0.27
CA GLU A 19 15.33 -0.69 0.44
C GLU A 19 14.68 -2.01 0.87
N LEU A 20 13.70 -1.97 1.79
CA LEU A 20 12.96 -3.15 2.23
C LEU A 20 12.23 -3.81 1.05
N SER A 21 11.53 -3.02 0.23
CA SER A 21 10.83 -3.51 -0.96
C SER A 21 11.80 -4.14 -1.96
N SER A 22 12.99 -3.54 -2.13
CA SER A 22 14.04 -4.06 -3.01
C SER A 22 14.61 -5.39 -2.51
N LEU A 23 14.80 -5.53 -1.19
CA LEU A 23 15.22 -6.80 -0.57
C LEU A 23 14.15 -7.88 -0.74
N MET A 24 12.88 -7.54 -0.56
CA MET A 24 11.75 -8.47 -0.80
C MET A 24 11.71 -8.92 -2.26
N ALA A 25 11.81 -7.98 -3.21
CA ALA A 25 11.85 -8.25 -4.64
C ALA A 25 13.00 -9.22 -5.00
N SER A 26 14.20 -8.94 -4.51
CA SER A 26 15.39 -9.77 -4.73
C SER A 26 15.20 -11.19 -4.18
N ARG A 27 14.62 -11.35 -2.99
CA ARG A 27 14.34 -12.66 -2.38
C ARG A 27 13.29 -13.46 -3.13
N LEU A 28 12.33 -12.78 -3.76
CA LEU A 28 11.26 -13.40 -4.55
C LEU A 28 11.66 -13.62 -6.02
N GLY A 29 12.79 -13.08 -6.47
CA GLY A 29 13.23 -13.17 -7.87
C GLY A 29 12.41 -12.30 -8.83
N ILE A 30 11.78 -11.23 -8.32
CA ILE A 30 10.98 -10.27 -9.11
C ILE A 30 11.61 -8.88 -9.04
N THR A 31 11.11 -7.95 -9.86
CA THR A 31 11.51 -6.53 -9.82
C THR A 31 10.44 -5.70 -9.13
N VAL A 32 10.86 -4.59 -8.50
CA VAL A 32 9.92 -3.57 -8.02
C VAL A 32 9.33 -2.87 -9.25
N ALA A 33 8.00 -2.78 -9.29
CA ALA A 33 7.28 -2.12 -10.36
C ALA A 33 7.62 -0.62 -10.42
N SER A 34 7.62 -0.07 -11.62
CA SER A 34 7.88 1.36 -11.82
C SER A 34 6.75 2.19 -11.21
N THR A 35 7.04 2.91 -10.13
CA THR A 35 6.08 3.82 -9.47
C THR A 35 6.74 5.14 -9.18
N MET A 36 6.04 6.23 -9.51
CA MET A 36 6.47 7.59 -9.19
C MET A 36 5.60 8.13 -8.07
N CYS A 37 6.21 8.45 -6.93
CA CYS A 37 5.57 9.17 -5.84
C CYS A 37 6.23 10.54 -5.69
N LEU A 38 5.43 11.60 -5.72
CA LEU A 38 5.89 12.98 -5.65
C LEU A 38 5.03 13.76 -4.66
N LYS A 39 5.61 14.83 -4.12
CA LYS A 39 4.91 15.86 -3.36
C LYS A 39 4.75 17.10 -4.22
N TYR A 40 3.53 17.58 -4.40
CA TYR A 40 3.28 18.88 -5.01
C TYR A 40 3.76 20.02 -4.10
N SER A 41 3.84 21.24 -4.62
CA SER A 41 4.27 22.42 -3.86
C SER A 41 3.41 22.72 -2.63
N ASN A 42 2.15 22.26 -2.62
CA ASN A 42 1.22 22.33 -1.49
C ASN A 42 1.31 21.10 -0.55
N GLN A 43 2.29 20.22 -0.73
CA GLN A 43 2.53 18.99 0.05
C GLN A 43 1.51 17.86 -0.15
N GLU A 44 0.61 17.97 -1.14
CA GLU A 44 -0.23 16.85 -1.55
C GLU A 44 0.60 15.74 -2.19
N THR A 45 0.25 14.50 -1.85
CA THR A 45 0.90 13.31 -2.41
C THR A 45 0.28 13.01 -3.78
N SER A 46 1.13 12.82 -4.79
CA SER A 46 0.77 12.38 -6.13
C SER A 46 1.46 11.05 -6.42
N VAL A 47 0.69 10.08 -6.94
CA VAL A 47 1.20 8.75 -7.30
C VAL A 47 0.86 8.46 -8.75
N SER A 48 1.82 7.93 -9.48
CA SER A 48 1.62 7.42 -10.85
C SER A 48 2.29 6.05 -11.00
N ILE A 49 1.54 5.09 -11.53
CA ILE A 49 2.03 3.73 -11.81
C ILE A 49 2.55 3.72 -13.25
N GLY A 50 3.82 3.38 -13.43
CA GLY A 50 4.55 3.45 -14.70
C GLY A 50 4.39 2.23 -15.61
N GLU A 51 3.71 1.19 -15.14
CA GLU A 51 3.44 -0.04 -15.91
C GLU A 51 1.99 -0.52 -15.69
N SER A 52 1.54 -1.45 -16.55
CA SER A 52 0.20 -2.03 -16.42
C SER A 52 0.11 -2.94 -15.19
N VAL A 53 -0.94 -2.75 -14.39
CA VAL A 53 -1.31 -3.60 -13.26
C VAL A 53 -2.65 -4.31 -13.48
N ARG A 54 -3.22 -4.21 -14.70
CA ARG A 54 -4.52 -4.76 -15.03
C ARG A 54 -4.51 -6.29 -14.92
N ASP A 55 -5.53 -6.83 -14.27
CA ASP A 55 -5.71 -8.27 -14.05
C ASP A 55 -4.55 -8.93 -13.27
N GLU A 56 -3.64 -8.16 -12.65
CA GLU A 56 -2.49 -8.67 -11.86
C GLU A 56 -2.75 -8.69 -10.35
N ASP A 57 -1.95 -9.49 -9.62
CA ASP A 57 -1.89 -9.43 -8.16
C ASP A 57 -0.89 -8.37 -7.71
N VAL A 58 -1.39 -7.31 -7.10
CA VAL A 58 -0.60 -6.15 -6.69
C VAL A 58 -0.28 -6.25 -5.20
N PHE A 59 1.00 -6.11 -4.86
CA PHE A 59 1.50 -6.00 -3.50
C PHE A 59 2.09 -4.61 -3.28
N ILE A 60 1.48 -3.80 -2.42
CA ILE A 60 1.97 -2.47 -2.05
C ILE A 60 2.72 -2.59 -0.74
N VAL A 61 4.03 -2.41 -0.76
CA VAL A 61 4.87 -2.41 0.45
C VAL A 61 5.06 -0.97 0.90
N GLN A 62 4.61 -0.66 2.12
CA GLN A 62 4.86 0.65 2.73
C GLN A 62 5.27 0.49 4.18
N SER A 63 6.36 1.18 4.54
CA SER A 63 6.72 1.43 5.93
C SER A 63 6.39 2.87 6.28
N VAL A 64 5.97 3.12 7.52
CA VAL A 64 5.74 4.49 8.00
C VAL A 64 6.81 4.87 9.00
N ALA A 65 7.52 5.97 8.74
CA ALA A 65 8.52 6.51 9.65
C ALA A 65 7.89 7.45 10.69
N PRO A 66 8.51 7.61 11.89
CA PRO A 66 8.13 8.66 12.83
C PRO A 66 8.08 10.03 12.15
N GLY A 67 7.03 10.80 12.40
CA GLY A 67 6.81 12.12 11.78
C GLY A 67 6.21 12.09 10.38
N GLN A 68 6.09 10.92 9.74
CA GLN A 68 5.54 10.77 8.37
C GLN A 68 4.37 9.78 8.30
N VAL A 69 3.81 9.41 9.45
CA VAL A 69 2.77 8.37 9.56
C VAL A 69 1.56 8.67 8.67
N ASN A 70 1.10 9.92 8.66
CA ASN A 70 -0.05 10.35 7.87
C ASN A 70 0.24 10.36 6.38
N ASP A 71 1.40 10.89 6.01
CA ASP A 71 1.79 11.00 4.60
C ASP A 71 2.01 9.62 3.99
N GLY A 72 2.66 8.71 4.73
CA GLY A 72 2.92 7.35 4.28
C GLY A 72 1.64 6.52 4.14
N ILE A 73 0.66 6.67 5.03
CA ILE A 73 -0.63 5.97 4.89
C ILE A 73 -1.51 6.59 3.80
N MET A 74 -1.47 7.92 3.62
CA MET A 74 -2.14 8.59 2.50
C MET A 74 -1.59 8.11 1.16
N GLU A 75 -0.28 7.94 1.05
CA GLU A 75 0.35 7.36 -0.14
C GLU A 75 -0.17 5.95 -0.44
N VAL A 76 -0.36 5.09 0.58
CA VAL A 76 -0.95 3.76 0.41
C VAL A 76 -2.37 3.84 -0.12
N PHE A 77 -3.22 4.70 0.46
CA PHE A 77 -4.61 4.85 0.00
C PHE A 77 -4.69 5.32 -1.45
N ILE A 78 -3.85 6.29 -1.84
CA ILE A 78 -3.81 6.82 -3.20
C ILE A 78 -3.30 5.75 -4.16
N THR A 79 -2.24 5.03 -3.79
CA THR A 79 -1.68 3.94 -4.61
C THR A 79 -2.68 2.80 -4.81
N ALA A 80 -3.34 2.35 -3.73
CA ALA A 80 -4.36 1.32 -3.79
C ALA A 80 -5.54 1.75 -4.67
N ASN A 81 -6.01 2.99 -4.51
CA ASN A 81 -7.08 3.53 -5.35
C ASN A 81 -6.68 3.62 -6.83
N ALA A 82 -5.43 3.99 -7.13
CA ALA A 82 -4.90 3.99 -8.50
C ALA A 82 -4.87 2.56 -9.08
N CYS A 83 -4.38 1.57 -8.32
CA CYS A 83 -4.37 0.17 -8.75
C CYS A 83 -5.78 -0.37 -9.01
N ARG A 84 -6.74 -0.05 -8.13
CA ARG A 84 -8.15 -0.44 -8.30
C ARG A 84 -8.74 0.18 -9.55
N SER A 85 -8.48 1.47 -9.80
CA SER A 85 -8.97 2.17 -10.98
C SER A 85 -8.34 1.66 -12.28
N ALA A 86 -7.12 1.11 -12.19
CA ALA A 86 -6.43 0.44 -13.28
C ALA A 86 -6.82 -1.05 -13.44
N SER A 87 -7.88 -1.50 -12.74
CA SER A 87 -8.41 -2.86 -12.80
C SER A 87 -7.42 -3.95 -12.38
N ALA A 88 -6.63 -3.69 -11.33
CA ALA A 88 -5.87 -4.75 -10.67
C ALA A 88 -6.80 -5.86 -10.16
N ARG A 89 -6.38 -7.13 -10.29
CA ARG A 89 -7.19 -8.29 -9.87
C ARG A 89 -7.33 -8.33 -8.36
N SER A 90 -6.21 -8.15 -7.66
CA SER A 90 -6.21 -8.07 -6.20
C SER A 90 -5.16 -7.08 -5.72
N ILE A 91 -5.43 -6.45 -4.58
CA ILE A 91 -4.54 -5.49 -3.95
C ILE A 91 -4.26 -5.96 -2.52
N THR A 92 -3.03 -6.35 -2.26
CA THR A 92 -2.52 -6.69 -0.94
C THR A 92 -1.59 -5.58 -0.47
N VAL A 93 -1.79 -5.07 0.74
CA VAL A 93 -0.87 -4.10 1.34
C VAL A 93 -0.03 -4.80 2.40
N VAL A 94 1.28 -4.56 2.38
CA VAL A 94 2.24 -4.99 3.39
C VAL A 94 2.65 -3.76 4.20
N LEU A 95 2.25 -3.73 5.47
CA LEU A 95 2.53 -2.68 6.44
C LEU A 95 3.34 -3.26 7.60
N PRO A 96 4.68 -3.34 7.52
CA PRO A 96 5.52 -3.86 8.60
C PRO A 96 5.27 -3.18 9.96
N PHE A 97 4.75 -1.96 9.94
CA PHE A 97 4.20 -1.28 11.09
C PHE A 97 2.80 -0.76 10.77
N PHE A 98 1.77 -1.28 11.45
CA PHE A 98 0.40 -0.80 11.28
C PHE A 98 0.22 0.57 11.96
N PRO A 99 -0.07 1.66 11.20
CA PRO A 99 -0.24 2.99 11.76
C PRO A 99 -1.46 3.06 12.67
N TYR A 100 -1.39 3.90 13.71
CA TYR A 100 -2.47 4.09 14.69
C TYR A 100 -2.86 2.85 15.51
N SER A 101 -2.10 1.76 15.44
CA SER A 101 -2.35 0.50 16.17
C SER A 101 -2.50 0.65 17.68
N ARG A 102 -1.88 1.67 18.31
CA ARG A 102 -2.01 1.95 19.75
C ARG A 102 -3.37 2.51 20.17
N GLN A 103 -4.19 2.98 19.22
CA GLN A 103 -5.54 3.50 19.45
C GLN A 103 -6.59 2.49 18.93
N ASP A 104 -6.52 1.27 19.47
CA ASP A 104 -7.33 0.10 19.10
C ASP A 104 -8.60 -0.06 19.93
N LYS A 105 -8.72 0.65 21.05
CA LYS A 105 -9.88 0.65 21.93
C LYS A 105 -10.19 2.05 22.45
N LYS A 106 -11.41 2.20 22.97
CA LYS A 106 -11.82 3.41 23.66
C LYS A 106 -11.20 3.44 25.07
N ASP A 107 -10.13 4.22 25.23
CA ASP A 107 -9.42 4.40 26.50
C ASP A 107 -10.12 5.38 27.45
N LYS A 108 -10.90 6.33 26.89
CA LYS A 108 -11.66 7.34 27.64
C LYS A 108 -12.97 7.70 26.94
N SER A 109 -13.86 8.40 27.66
CA SER A 109 -15.08 8.94 27.05
C SER A 109 -14.74 9.84 25.86
N ARG A 110 -15.44 9.62 24.73
CA ARG A 110 -15.25 10.34 23.44
C ARG A 110 -13.89 10.15 22.75
N ALA A 111 -13.14 9.09 23.08
CA ALA A 111 -11.93 8.73 22.31
C ALA A 111 -12.26 8.02 20.98
N PRO A 112 -11.46 8.25 19.92
CA PRO A 112 -11.58 7.52 18.67
C PRO A 112 -11.03 6.09 18.80
N ILE A 113 -11.41 5.22 17.85
CA ILE A 113 -10.75 3.93 17.61
C ILE A 113 -10.05 4.05 16.27
N SER A 114 -8.90 4.73 16.26
CA SER A 114 -8.19 5.09 15.03
C SER A 114 -7.67 3.87 14.26
N ALA A 115 -7.30 2.79 14.94
CA ALA A 115 -6.90 1.55 14.26
C ALA A 115 -8.05 0.98 13.40
N ARG A 116 -9.29 1.00 13.91
CA ARG A 116 -10.49 0.59 13.16
C ARG A 116 -10.79 1.54 12.00
N LEU A 117 -10.60 2.84 12.21
CA LEU A 117 -10.73 3.82 11.14
C LEU A 117 -9.75 3.53 9.99
N MET A 118 -8.47 3.25 10.30
CA MET A 118 -7.47 2.91 9.29
C MET A 118 -7.84 1.64 8.52
N ALA A 119 -8.29 0.59 9.20
CA ALA A 119 -8.75 -0.64 8.56
C ALA A 119 -9.93 -0.39 7.60
N ASN A 120 -10.90 0.43 8.00
CA ASN A 120 -12.02 0.81 7.14
C ASN A 120 -11.54 1.61 5.91
N MET A 121 -10.60 2.54 6.08
CA MET A 121 -10.05 3.32 4.96
C MET A 121 -9.29 2.44 3.96
N LEU A 122 -8.49 1.48 4.43
CA LEU A 122 -7.82 0.49 3.57
C LEU A 122 -8.85 -0.27 2.72
N GLN A 123 -9.91 -0.78 3.34
CA GLN A 123 -10.98 -1.47 2.64
C GLN A 123 -11.65 -0.58 1.58
N VAL A 124 -12.00 0.66 1.95
CA VAL A 124 -12.64 1.62 1.04
C VAL A 124 -11.71 2.02 -0.12
N SER A 125 -10.40 2.08 0.10
CA SER A 125 -9.42 2.33 -0.97
C SER A 125 -9.25 1.18 -1.97
N GLY A 126 -9.81 0.00 -1.70
CA GLY A 126 -9.75 -1.16 -2.58
C GLY A 126 -8.80 -2.27 -2.14
N VAL A 127 -8.25 -2.17 -0.93
CA VAL A 127 -7.36 -3.21 -0.40
C VAL A 127 -8.17 -4.45 -0.04
N VAL A 128 -7.76 -5.59 -0.59
CA VAL A 128 -8.40 -6.90 -0.39
C VAL A 128 -7.77 -7.61 0.81
N ARG A 129 -6.46 -7.45 1.01
CA ARG A 129 -5.72 -8.10 2.10
C ARG A 129 -4.68 -7.16 2.69
N THR A 130 -4.45 -7.25 3.99
CA THR A 130 -3.38 -6.54 4.69
C THR A 130 -2.50 -7.53 5.42
N LEU A 131 -1.18 -7.40 5.24
CA LEU A 131 -0.16 -8.08 6.04
C LEU A 131 0.47 -7.02 6.93
N ALA A 132 0.29 -7.14 8.25
CA ALA A 132 0.72 -6.15 9.23
C ALA A 132 1.19 -6.79 10.53
#